data_AF-A0A1S6KZT8-F1
#
_entry.id   AF-A0A1S6KZT8-F1
#
_cell.length_a   1.000
_cell.length_b   1.000
_cell.length_c   1.000
_cell.angle_alpha   90.00
_cell.angle_beta   90.00
_cell.angle_gamma   90.00
#
_symmetry.space_group_name_H-M   'P 1'
#
loop_
_entity.id
_entity.type
_entity.pdbx_description
1 polymer ?
#
loop_
_entity_poly.entity_id
_entity_poly.type
_entity_poly.pdbx_seq_one_letter_code
_entity_poly.pdbx_strand_id
1 'polypeptide(L)'
;PPPDVMRALGLPQPPVMLQYEMTAKNNSLYNTLSIFDVYVAGQVLKKLLATYPDAVDGQEAVSLKKAQLIYGALDSHADAYTVIPTSEARSRMNICFRVVKGGDVDAAEKAFLAEAEKLRLTGLKGHRSVGGIRASNYNSISLEDADKLARFLVAFAKA
;
A
#
# COMPACT_ATOMS: atom_id res chain seq x y z
N PRO A 1 -8.09 -7.43 35.40
CA PRO A 1 -8.72 -8.16 36.55
C PRO A 1 -9.18 -9.53 36.05
N PRO A 2 -9.16 -10.58 36.88
CA PRO A 2 -9.66 -11.88 36.44
C PRO A 2 -11.18 -11.83 36.18
N PRO A 3 -11.72 -12.76 35.37
CA PRO A 3 -13.12 -12.78 34.93
C PRO A 3 -14.18 -12.62 36.02
N ASP A 4 -13.95 -13.22 37.18
CA ASP A 4 -14.80 -13.16 38.37
C ASP A 4 -14.87 -11.75 38.95
N VAL A 5 -13.73 -11.07 39.06
CA VAL A 5 -13.65 -9.67 39.49
C VAL A 5 -14.33 -8.76 38.49
N MET A 6 -14.13 -8.97 37.18
CA MET A 6 -14.82 -8.20 36.14
C MET A 6 -16.34 -8.35 36.25
N ARG A 7 -16.83 -9.57 36.48
CA ARG A 7 -18.25 -9.86 36.65
C ARG A 7 -18.83 -9.21 37.92
N ALA A 8 -18.11 -9.30 39.04
CA ALA A 8 -18.52 -8.68 40.30
C ALA A 8 -18.62 -7.15 40.18
N LEU A 9 -17.77 -6.53 39.36
CA LEU A 9 -17.75 -5.09 39.11
C LEU A 9 -18.67 -4.64 37.96
N GLY A 10 -19.41 -5.56 37.32
CA GLY A 10 -20.29 -5.24 36.18
C GLY A 10 -19.53 -4.77 34.93
N LEU A 11 -18.24 -5.12 34.80
CA LEU A 11 -17.40 -4.73 33.67
C LEU A 11 -17.60 -5.66 32.46
N PRO A 12 -17.50 -5.14 31.22
CA PRO A 12 -17.60 -5.98 30.02
C PRO A 12 -16.52 -7.06 29.98
N GLN A 13 -16.93 -8.32 29.83
CA GLN A 13 -16.00 -9.44 29.71
C GLN A 13 -15.78 -9.80 28.23
N PRO A 14 -14.59 -9.56 27.66
CA PRO A 14 -14.35 -9.89 26.27
C PRO A 14 -14.27 -11.42 26.08
N PRO A 15 -14.67 -11.93 24.90
CA PRO A 15 -14.35 -13.29 24.48
C PRO A 15 -12.86 -13.59 24.71
N VAL A 16 -12.53 -14.80 25.14
CA VAL A 16 -11.16 -15.18 25.51
C VAL A 16 -10.15 -14.95 24.37
N MET A 17 -10.60 -15.08 23.12
CA MET A 17 -9.81 -14.82 21.91
C MET A 17 -9.42 -13.34 21.73
N LEU A 18 -10.13 -12.41 22.37
CA LEU A 18 -9.88 -10.97 22.32
C LEU A 18 -9.11 -10.49 23.57
N GLN A 19 -8.71 -11.40 24.46
CA GLN A 19 -7.89 -11.06 25.62
C GLN A 19 -6.40 -11.14 25.24
N TYR A 20 -5.74 -10.00 25.08
CA TYR A 20 -4.31 -9.96 24.75
C TYR A 20 -3.43 -10.73 25.73
N GLU A 21 -3.79 -10.75 27.02
CA GLU A 21 -3.11 -11.54 28.04
C GLU A 21 -3.14 -13.05 27.72
N MET A 22 -4.27 -13.56 27.22
CA MET A 22 -4.40 -14.96 26.82
C MET A 22 -3.53 -15.27 25.61
N THR A 23 -3.51 -14.39 24.61
CA THR A 23 -2.61 -14.52 23.46
C THR A 23 -1.15 -14.53 23.90
N ALA A 24 -0.74 -13.59 24.77
CA ALA A 24 0.65 -13.47 25.23
C ALA A 24 1.09 -14.67 26.08
N LYS A 25 0.29 -15.10 27.07
CA LYS A 25 0.60 -16.25 27.94
C LYS A 25 0.79 -17.54 27.17
N ASN A 26 0.12 -17.69 26.03
CA ASN A 26 0.20 -18.88 25.19
C ASN A 26 1.15 -18.70 24.00
N ASN A 27 1.97 -17.65 23.94
CA ASN A 27 2.85 -17.35 22.79
C ASN A 27 2.11 -17.32 21.44
N SER A 28 0.88 -16.77 21.43
CA SER A 28 -0.05 -16.78 20.29
C SER A 28 -0.57 -18.16 19.87
N LEU A 29 -0.42 -19.19 20.71
CA LEU A 29 -0.83 -20.58 20.48
C LEU A 29 -2.00 -21.00 21.39
N TYR A 30 -2.85 -20.05 21.81
CA TYR A 30 -4.03 -20.37 22.63
C TYR A 30 -4.98 -21.34 21.89
N ASN A 31 -5.13 -21.17 20.57
CA ASN A 31 -5.84 -22.05 19.68
C ASN A 31 -5.02 -22.30 18.40
N THR A 32 -5.59 -23.04 17.44
CA THR A 32 -4.96 -23.27 16.14
C THR A 32 -4.75 -21.95 15.38
N LEU A 33 -3.49 -21.58 15.15
CA LEU A 33 -3.13 -20.42 14.32
C LEU A 33 -3.26 -20.71 12.81
N SER A 34 -3.30 -19.66 11.99
CA SER A 34 -3.20 -19.79 10.54
C SER A 34 -1.75 -20.11 10.14
N ILE A 35 -1.40 -21.41 10.16
CA ILE A 35 -0.02 -21.88 9.96
C ILE A 35 0.57 -21.38 8.63
N PHE A 36 -0.23 -21.41 7.55
CA PHE A 36 0.23 -20.99 6.24
C PHE A 36 0.54 -19.49 6.18
N ASP A 37 -0.32 -18.64 6.73
CA ASP A 37 -0.12 -17.18 6.72
C ASP A 37 1.13 -16.80 7.55
N VAL A 38 1.31 -17.43 8.70
CA VAL A 38 2.50 -17.22 9.55
C VAL A 38 3.77 -17.67 8.84
N TYR A 39 3.73 -18.81 8.13
CA TYR A 39 4.84 -19.25 7.31
C TYR A 39 5.19 -18.23 6.22
N VAL A 40 4.21 -17.75 5.45
CA VAL A 40 4.43 -16.76 4.39
C VAL A 40 5.00 -15.46 4.97
N ALA A 41 4.45 -14.95 6.08
CA ALA A 41 4.97 -13.76 6.75
C ALA A 41 6.44 -13.95 7.18
N GLY A 42 6.77 -15.12 7.74
CA GLY A 42 8.15 -15.49 8.08
C GLY A 42 9.08 -15.50 6.88
N GLN A 43 8.64 -16.01 5.73
CA GLN A 43 9.44 -16.00 4.49
C GLN A 43 9.66 -14.59 3.96
N VAL A 44 8.65 -13.72 4.02
CA VAL A 44 8.78 -12.30 3.63
C VAL A 44 9.78 -11.58 4.54
N LEU A 45 9.68 -11.75 5.86
CA LEU A 45 10.58 -11.12 6.83
C LEU A 45 12.02 -11.61 6.68
N LYS A 46 12.25 -12.92 6.52
CA LYS A 46 13.59 -13.47 6.26
C LYS A 46 14.19 -12.91 4.98
N LYS A 47 13.39 -12.82 3.91
CA LYS A 47 13.86 -12.22 2.64
C LYS A 47 14.25 -10.75 2.82
N LEU A 48 13.45 -9.98 3.55
CA LEU A 48 13.76 -8.56 3.83
C LEU A 48 15.09 -8.43 4.58
N LEU A 49 15.27 -9.18 5.67
CA LEU A 49 16.51 -9.15 6.46
C LEU A 49 17.74 -9.64 5.66
N ALA A 50 17.57 -10.59 4.75
CA ALA A 50 18.64 -11.05 3.87
C ALA A 50 18.96 -10.06 2.74
N THR A 51 17.98 -9.25 2.31
CA THR A 51 18.14 -8.27 1.23
C THR A 51 18.75 -6.96 1.75
N TYR A 52 18.38 -6.54 2.96
CA TYR A 52 18.75 -5.25 3.53
C TYR A 52 19.53 -5.45 4.84
N PRO A 53 20.86 -5.27 4.85
CA PRO A 53 21.68 -5.46 6.04
C PRO A 53 21.40 -4.40 7.13
N ASP A 54 20.88 -3.25 6.73
CA ASP A 54 20.36 -2.16 7.57
C ASP A 54 18.86 -2.32 7.90
N ALA A 55 18.32 -3.52 7.68
CA ALA A 55 16.95 -3.92 7.98
C ALA A 55 15.89 -2.98 7.36
N VAL A 56 15.15 -2.23 8.17
CA VAL A 56 14.02 -1.42 7.69
C VAL A 56 14.50 -0.19 6.90
N ASP A 57 15.69 0.33 7.21
CA ASP A 57 16.22 1.55 6.59
C ASP A 57 16.52 1.32 5.10
N GLY A 58 17.05 0.15 4.74
CA GLY A 58 17.30 -0.21 3.34
C GLY A 58 16.01 -0.35 2.53
N GLN A 59 14.99 -0.96 3.12
CA GLN A 59 13.66 -1.05 2.49
C GLN A 59 12.99 0.33 2.39
N GLU A 60 13.22 1.21 3.37
CA GLU A 60 12.74 2.59 3.34
C GLU A 60 13.39 3.38 2.19
N ALA A 61 14.71 3.28 2.01
CA ALA A 61 15.43 3.94 0.93
C ALA A 61 14.91 3.54 -0.46
N VAL A 62 14.63 2.25 -0.67
CA VAL A 62 14.02 1.76 -1.92
C VAL A 62 12.61 2.32 -2.09
N SER A 63 11.81 2.33 -1.03
CA SER A 63 10.44 2.86 -1.07
C SER A 63 10.40 4.35 -1.39
N LEU A 64 11.33 5.12 -0.83
CA LEU A 64 11.52 6.54 -1.12
C LEU A 64 11.87 6.75 -2.61
N LYS A 65 12.86 6.01 -3.12
CA LYS A 65 13.28 6.13 -4.53
C LYS A 65 12.13 5.82 -5.50
N LYS A 66 11.37 4.76 -5.25
CA LYS A 66 10.18 4.42 -6.05
C LYS A 66 9.13 5.52 -6.03
N ALA A 67 8.82 6.05 -4.84
CA ALA A 67 7.84 7.13 -4.70
C ALA A 67 8.32 8.40 -5.42
N GLN A 68 9.60 8.76 -5.31
CA GLN A 68 10.19 9.91 -6.01
C GLN A 68 10.10 9.78 -7.53
N LEU A 69 10.34 8.60 -8.11
CA LEU A 69 10.18 8.38 -9.54
C LEU A 69 8.75 8.62 -10.00
N ILE A 70 7.77 8.06 -9.28
CA ILE A 70 6.36 8.18 -9.64
C ILE A 70 5.86 9.61 -9.43
N TYR A 71 6.13 10.22 -8.28
CA TYR A 71 5.74 11.62 -8.02
C TYR A 71 6.44 12.59 -8.97
N GLY A 72 7.72 12.39 -9.28
CA GLY A 72 8.43 13.23 -10.24
C GLY A 72 7.78 13.20 -11.62
N ALA A 73 7.32 12.02 -12.08
CA ALA A 73 6.58 11.91 -13.34
C ALA A 73 5.22 12.65 -13.30
N LEU A 74 4.49 12.54 -12.19
CA LEU A 74 3.20 13.22 -11.99
C LEU A 74 3.38 14.75 -11.92
N ASP A 75 4.31 15.23 -11.10
CA ASP A 75 4.55 16.66 -10.85
C ASP A 75 5.07 17.37 -12.10
N SER A 76 5.84 16.67 -12.94
CA SER A 76 6.35 17.22 -14.20
C SER A 76 5.26 17.39 -15.27
N HIS A 77 4.05 16.85 -15.06
CA HIS A 77 2.92 16.88 -16.00
C HIS A 77 1.63 17.28 -15.27
N ALA A 78 1.68 18.42 -14.56
CA ALA A 78 0.55 18.95 -13.77
C ALA A 78 -0.67 19.35 -14.62
N ASP A 79 -0.51 19.46 -15.94
CA ASP A 79 -1.57 19.64 -16.93
C ASP A 79 -2.33 18.34 -17.25
N ALA A 80 -1.71 17.18 -17.01
CA ALA A 80 -2.30 15.86 -17.23
C ALA A 80 -2.76 15.18 -15.93
N TYR A 81 -2.15 15.50 -14.79
CA TYR A 81 -2.39 14.84 -13.51
C TYR A 81 -2.62 15.80 -12.35
N THR A 82 -3.48 15.40 -11.42
CA THR A 82 -3.65 16.09 -10.13
C THR A 82 -3.43 15.10 -8.99
N VAL A 83 -2.32 15.25 -8.26
CA VAL A 83 -2.05 14.49 -7.04
C VAL A 83 -3.02 14.93 -5.94
N ILE A 84 -3.69 13.96 -5.29
CA ILE A 84 -4.73 14.26 -4.29
C ILE A 84 -4.15 14.87 -2.99
N PRO A 85 -3.19 14.23 -2.29
CA PRO A 85 -2.61 14.82 -1.08
C PRO A 85 -1.66 15.98 -1.41
N THR A 86 -1.54 16.92 -0.46
CA THR A 86 -0.47 17.93 -0.48
C THR A 86 0.91 17.27 -0.40
N SER A 87 1.95 17.96 -0.84
CA SER A 87 3.34 17.46 -0.87
C SER A 87 3.79 16.88 0.48
N GLU A 88 3.41 17.51 1.58
CA GLU A 88 3.81 17.15 2.94
C GLU A 88 3.11 15.88 3.44
N ALA A 89 1.95 15.54 2.86
CA ALA A 89 1.13 14.40 3.24
C ALA A 89 1.22 13.23 2.24
N ARG A 90 2.13 13.30 1.26
CA ARG A 90 2.28 12.28 0.22
C ARG A 90 2.71 10.93 0.81
N SER A 91 1.90 9.91 0.58
CA SER A 91 2.25 8.55 0.96
C SER A 91 3.29 7.98 0.00
N ARG A 92 4.33 7.35 0.55
CA ARG A 92 5.30 6.55 -0.22
C ARG A 92 4.71 5.22 -0.71
N MET A 93 3.59 4.80 -0.12
CA MET A 93 2.96 3.50 -0.34
C MET A 93 1.72 3.60 -1.23
N ASN A 94 0.87 4.60 -1.06
CA ASN A 94 -0.38 4.72 -1.82
C ASN A 94 -0.45 6.07 -2.50
N ILE A 95 -0.06 6.09 -3.77
CA ILE A 95 0.03 7.30 -4.58
C ILE A 95 -1.30 7.49 -5.30
N CYS A 96 -2.10 8.44 -4.82
CA CYS A 96 -3.45 8.72 -5.34
C CYS A 96 -3.44 9.99 -6.20
N PHE A 97 -4.01 9.92 -7.40
CA PHE A 97 -4.09 11.06 -8.33
C PHE A 97 -5.32 10.95 -9.26
N ARG A 98 -5.70 12.08 -9.86
CA ARG A 98 -6.67 12.16 -10.96
C ARG A 98 -5.95 12.31 -12.29
N VAL A 99 -6.56 11.83 -13.36
CA VAL A 99 -6.11 12.09 -14.74
C VAL A 99 -6.99 13.18 -15.33
N VAL A 100 -6.48 14.42 -15.37
CA VAL A 100 -7.23 15.62 -15.78
C VAL A 100 -7.00 16.00 -17.24
N LYS A 101 -6.13 15.26 -17.93
CA LYS A 101 -5.83 15.42 -19.35
C LYS A 101 -7.12 15.49 -20.19
N GLY A 102 -7.26 16.55 -20.99
CA GLY A 102 -8.37 16.70 -21.94
C GLY A 102 -9.71 17.14 -21.35
N GLY A 103 -9.79 17.43 -20.04
CA GLY A 103 -10.96 18.05 -19.40
C GLY A 103 -12.06 17.08 -18.95
N ASP A 104 -12.26 15.95 -19.63
CA ASP A 104 -13.15 14.87 -19.16
C ASP A 104 -12.35 13.84 -18.34
N VAL A 105 -12.36 14.05 -17.02
CA VAL A 105 -11.57 13.24 -16.07
C VAL A 105 -11.99 11.77 -16.10
N ASP A 106 -13.29 11.47 -16.20
CA ASP A 106 -13.77 10.08 -16.13
C ASP A 106 -13.41 9.32 -17.41
N ALA A 107 -13.53 9.96 -18.58
CA ALA A 107 -13.07 9.39 -19.85
C ALA A 107 -11.55 9.20 -19.88
N ALA A 108 -10.80 10.19 -19.39
CA ALA A 108 -9.33 10.14 -19.33
C ALA A 108 -8.84 9.04 -18.38
N GLU A 109 -9.44 8.87 -17.21
CA GLU A 109 -9.11 7.79 -16.27
C GLU A 109 -9.45 6.41 -16.84
N LYS A 110 -10.56 6.29 -17.56
CA LYS A 110 -10.92 5.05 -18.26
C LYS A 110 -9.90 4.70 -19.35
N ALA A 111 -9.47 5.67 -20.15
CA ALA A 111 -8.45 5.49 -21.17
C ALA A 111 -7.09 5.11 -20.55
N PHE A 112 -6.69 5.83 -19.50
CA PHE A 112 -5.48 5.56 -18.72
C PHE A 112 -5.42 4.11 -18.23
N LEU A 113 -6.50 3.63 -17.59
CA LEU A 113 -6.56 2.26 -17.08
C LEU A 113 -6.50 1.23 -18.21
N ALA A 114 -7.18 1.47 -19.33
CA ALA A 114 -7.17 0.57 -20.48
C ALA A 114 -5.79 0.49 -21.14
N GLU A 115 -5.05 1.59 -21.21
CA GLU A 115 -3.68 1.60 -21.75
C GLU A 115 -2.66 0.99 -20.77
N ALA A 116 -2.81 1.27 -19.47
CA ALA A 116 -1.98 0.67 -18.43
C ALA A 116 -2.10 -0.87 -18.44
N GLU A 117 -3.31 -1.40 -18.63
CA GLU A 117 -3.57 -2.83 -18.69
C GLU A 117 -2.85 -3.53 -19.87
N LYS A 118 -2.75 -2.86 -21.03
CA LYS A 118 -1.96 -3.36 -22.18
C LYS A 118 -0.48 -3.52 -21.83
N LEU A 119 0.03 -2.71 -20.90
CA LEU A 119 1.40 -2.78 -20.39
C LEU A 119 1.54 -3.68 -19.16
N ARG A 120 0.47 -4.38 -18.75
CA ARG A 120 0.39 -5.18 -17.51
C ARG A 120 0.62 -4.36 -16.24
N LEU A 121 0.29 -3.07 -16.27
CA LEU A 121 0.24 -2.21 -15.09
C LEU A 121 -1.16 -2.31 -14.49
N THR A 122 -1.37 -3.31 -13.65
CA THR A 122 -2.69 -3.67 -13.09
C THR A 122 -2.87 -3.12 -11.68
N GLY A 123 -4.12 -3.13 -11.17
CA GLY A 123 -4.43 -2.69 -9.80
C GLY A 123 -4.40 -1.17 -9.60
N LEU A 124 -4.36 -0.38 -10.68
CA LEU A 124 -4.27 1.09 -10.62
C LEU A 124 -5.61 1.79 -10.38
N LYS A 125 -6.75 1.12 -10.55
CA LYS A 125 -8.06 1.73 -10.31
C LYS A 125 -8.18 2.15 -8.84
N GLY A 126 -8.52 3.41 -8.61
CA GLY A 126 -8.72 3.97 -7.28
C GLY A 126 -9.84 3.26 -6.51
N HIS A 127 -9.88 3.49 -5.20
CA HIS A 127 -10.89 2.88 -4.35
C HIS A 127 -12.31 3.33 -4.75
N ARG A 128 -13.27 2.40 -4.73
CA ARG A 128 -14.65 2.64 -5.17
C ARG A 128 -15.35 3.85 -4.53
N SER A 129 -14.95 4.24 -3.32
CA SER A 129 -15.56 5.37 -2.60
C SER A 129 -15.00 6.74 -3.00
N VAL A 130 -13.89 6.78 -3.73
CA VAL A 130 -13.20 8.03 -4.11
C VAL A 130 -12.99 8.14 -5.62
N GLY A 131 -12.92 7.02 -6.34
CA GLY A 131 -12.58 7.02 -7.77
C GLY A 131 -11.09 7.31 -8.00
N GLY A 132 -10.76 7.81 -9.19
CA GLY A 132 -9.38 8.18 -9.53
C GLY A 132 -8.46 6.99 -9.78
N ILE A 133 -7.16 7.27 -9.69
CA ILE A 133 -6.07 6.31 -9.83
C ILE A 133 -5.34 6.17 -8.49
N ARG A 134 -4.97 4.94 -8.12
CA ARG A 134 -4.14 4.64 -6.96
C ARG A 134 -3.04 3.64 -7.33
N ALA A 135 -1.80 4.09 -7.31
CA ALA A 135 -0.64 3.21 -7.40
C ALA A 135 -0.19 2.77 -5.99
N SER A 136 -0.40 1.50 -5.66
CA SER A 136 0.05 0.91 -4.40
C SER A 136 1.48 0.37 -4.52
N ASN A 137 2.45 1.14 -4.03
CA ASN A 137 3.89 0.96 -4.12
C ASN A 137 4.49 0.24 -2.89
N TYR A 138 3.90 -0.88 -2.47
CA TYR A 138 4.38 -1.65 -1.30
C TYR A 138 5.78 -2.25 -1.52
N ASN A 139 6.35 -2.83 -0.46
CA ASN A 139 7.72 -3.39 -0.47
C ASN A 139 7.96 -4.44 -1.57
N SER A 140 6.93 -5.18 -1.96
CA SER A 140 7.02 -6.21 -3.01
C SER A 140 7.11 -5.63 -4.43
N ILE A 141 6.73 -4.37 -4.64
CA ILE A 141 6.87 -3.70 -5.93
C ILE A 141 8.34 -3.37 -6.14
N SER A 142 8.91 -3.81 -7.26
CA SER A 142 10.31 -3.57 -7.59
C SER A 142 10.54 -2.12 -8.00
N LEU A 143 11.81 -1.68 -7.97
CA LEU A 143 12.18 -0.37 -8.50
C LEU A 143 11.93 -0.27 -10.02
N GLU A 144 12.13 -1.37 -10.73
CA GLU A 144 11.88 -1.48 -12.17
C GLU A 144 10.38 -1.31 -12.50
N ASP A 145 9.49 -1.92 -11.72
CA ASP A 145 8.05 -1.75 -11.91
C ASP A 145 7.60 -0.31 -11.65
N ALA A 146 8.18 0.35 -10.64
CA ALA A 146 7.93 1.76 -10.38
C ALA A 146 8.45 2.66 -11.52
N ASP A 147 9.63 2.36 -12.07
CA ASP A 147 10.17 3.05 -13.26
C ASP A 147 9.29 2.83 -14.49
N LYS A 148 8.80 1.60 -14.71
CA LYS A 148 7.87 1.27 -15.79
C LYS A 148 6.58 2.07 -15.68
N LEU A 149 6.02 2.21 -14.48
CA LEU A 149 4.86 3.07 -14.24
C LEU A 149 5.20 4.55 -14.51
N ALA A 150 6.34 5.03 -14.02
CA ALA A 150 6.77 6.42 -14.25
C ALA A 150 6.91 6.75 -15.74
N ARG A 151 7.51 5.86 -16.54
CA ARG A 151 7.60 6.00 -18.00
C ARG A 151 6.23 6.01 -18.67
N PHE A 152 5.31 5.16 -18.21
CA PHE A 152 3.94 5.16 -18.71
C PHE A 152 3.22 6.48 -18.41
N LEU A 153 3.38 7.03 -17.21
CA LEU A 153 2.82 8.35 -16.85
C LEU A 153 3.31 9.44 -17.81
N VAL A 154 4.63 9.48 -18.06
CA VAL A 154 5.20 10.47 -19.00
C VAL A 154 4.67 10.27 -20.42
N ALA A 155 4.59 9.02 -20.89
CA ALA A 155 4.10 8.72 -22.24
C ALA A 155 2.62 9.08 -22.41
N PHE A 156 1.78 8.71 -21.43
CA PHE A 156 0.34 9.00 -21.46
C PHE A 156 0.06 10.50 -21.42
N ALA A 157 0.83 11.28 -20.65
CA ALA A 157 0.68 12.74 -20.60
C ALA A 157 0.99 13.42 -21.94
N LYS A 158 1.98 12.91 -22.69
CA LYS A 158 2.46 13.51 -23.95
C LYS A 158 1.68 13.09 -25.20
N ALA A 159 0.97 11.97 -25.14
CA ALA A 159 0.14 11.46 -26.24
C ALA A 159 -1.04 12.40 -26.53
#